data_AF-A0A935N2E1-F1
#
_entry.id   AF-A0A935N2E1-F1
#
_cell.length_a   1.000
_cell.length_b   1.000
_cell.length_c   1.000
_cell.angle_alpha   90.00
_cell.angle_beta   90.00
_cell.angle_gamma   90.00
#
_symmetry.space_group_name_H-M   'P 1'
#
loop_
_entity.id
_entity.type
_entity.pdbx_description
1 polymer ?
#
loop_
_entity_poly.entity_id
_entity_poly.type
_entity_poly.pdbx_seq_one_letter_code
_entity_poly.pdbx_strand_id
1 'polypeptide(L)'
;MSQAAKLAQRVIVLHREPGYLRLELPAELCTPAASAAIEQGMTSLAGINIAVIDRGWLRISIRFDQTVCSTAQVARRLFGLFDSLPAPSAEPEVTAAEPEQTTNGLQPLLDKFKAVLTPAVEAPAGSLQAKIQPILASALTEKAIINFFNDLVAFYLIKAHWDLITKRWLQQPLAHSNAWMTTFYLVFLLVRYRKTNLKK
;
A
#
# COMPACT_ATOMS: atom_id res chain seq x y z
N MET A 1 -14.89 8.76 -27.08
CA MET A 1 -14.04 8.22 -25.99
C MET A 1 -14.96 7.48 -25.01
N SER A 2 -14.85 6.16 -24.92
CA SER A 2 -15.65 5.36 -23.98
C SER A 2 -15.31 5.71 -22.53
N GLN A 3 -16.25 5.48 -21.60
CA GLN A 3 -16.02 5.69 -20.16
C GLN A 3 -14.85 4.83 -19.66
N ALA A 4 -14.73 3.60 -20.14
CA ALA A 4 -13.62 2.70 -19.85
C ALA A 4 -12.26 3.25 -20.31
N ALA A 5 -12.18 3.91 -21.48
CA ALA A 5 -10.94 4.54 -21.93
C ALA A 5 -10.51 5.71 -21.03
N LYS A 6 -11.47 6.47 -20.48
CA LYS A 6 -11.18 7.55 -19.51
C LYS A 6 -10.70 6.99 -18.16
N LEU A 7 -11.26 5.86 -17.72
CA LEU A 7 -10.84 5.15 -16.50
C LEU A 7 -9.44 4.57 -16.67
N ALA A 8 -9.16 3.93 -17.81
CA ALA A 8 -7.86 3.35 -18.14
C ALA A 8 -6.72 4.39 -18.11
N GLN A 9 -6.97 5.60 -18.61
CA GLN A 9 -5.99 6.69 -18.60
C GLN A 9 -5.62 7.17 -17.18
N ARG A 10 -6.47 6.91 -16.19
CA ARG A 10 -6.25 7.30 -14.79
C ARG A 10 -5.59 6.19 -13.97
N VAL A 11 -5.31 5.03 -14.56
CA VAL A 11 -4.57 3.95 -13.92
C VAL A 11 -3.09 4.27 -13.93
N ILE A 12 -2.47 4.27 -12.75
CA ILE A 12 -1.04 4.61 -12.58
C ILE A 12 -0.28 3.35 -12.18
N VAL A 13 0.87 3.11 -12.82
CA VAL A 13 1.76 2.01 -12.43
C VAL A 13 2.56 2.44 -11.20
N LEU A 14 2.30 1.81 -10.06
CA LEU A 14 3.03 2.08 -8.81
C LEU A 14 4.32 1.28 -8.71
N HIS A 15 4.27 0.00 -9.11
CA HIS A 15 5.42 -0.89 -9.01
C HIS A 15 5.35 -1.96 -10.09
N ARG A 16 6.50 -2.23 -10.71
CA ARG A 16 6.66 -3.25 -11.75
C ARG A 16 7.91 -4.06 -11.45
N GLU A 17 7.73 -5.36 -11.33
CA GLU A 17 8.80 -6.33 -11.11
C GLU A 17 8.49 -7.60 -11.92
N PRO A 18 9.50 -8.43 -12.21
CA PRO A 18 9.25 -9.76 -12.74
C PRO A 18 8.21 -10.56 -11.94
N GLY A 19 7.11 -10.94 -12.58
CA GLY A 19 6.01 -11.71 -11.97
C GLY A 19 5.11 -10.92 -11.01
N TYR A 20 5.29 -9.60 -10.91
CA TYR A 20 4.51 -8.77 -10.00
C TYR A 20 4.20 -7.39 -10.57
N LEU A 21 2.93 -6.99 -10.47
CA LEU A 21 2.44 -5.70 -10.92
C LEU A 21 1.55 -5.07 -9.85
N ARG A 22 1.84 -3.82 -9.50
CA ARG A 22 1.00 -3.01 -8.61
C ARG A 22 0.56 -1.75 -9.34
N LEU A 23 -0.75 -1.53 -9.36
CA LEU A 23 -1.36 -0.39 -10.03
C LEU A 23 -2.25 0.36 -9.04
N GLU A 24 -2.34 1.67 -9.20
CA GLU A 24 -3.36 2.50 -8.58
C GLU A 24 -4.58 2.54 -9.49
N LEU A 25 -5.76 2.31 -8.92
CA LEU A 25 -7.04 2.29 -9.62
C LEU A 25 -7.87 3.52 -9.20
N PRO A 26 -8.63 4.13 -10.13
CA PRO A 26 -9.65 5.10 -9.77
C PRO A 26 -10.66 4.54 -8.76
N ALA A 27 -11.18 5.40 -7.88
CA ALA A 27 -12.19 5.03 -6.89
C ALA A 27 -13.45 4.38 -7.51
N GLU A 28 -13.79 4.78 -8.72
CA GLU A 28 -14.89 4.22 -9.52
C GLU A 28 -14.74 2.70 -9.78
N LEU A 29 -13.49 2.21 -9.84
CA LEU A 29 -13.17 0.79 -10.05
C LEU A 29 -13.06 -0.01 -8.73
N CYS A 30 -13.07 0.68 -7.59
CA CYS A 30 -12.94 0.08 -6.27
C CYS A 30 -14.30 -0.12 -5.56
N THR A 31 -15.41 0.01 -6.30
CA THR A 31 -16.74 -0.37 -5.81
C THR A 31 -16.79 -1.89 -5.59
N PRO A 32 -17.58 -2.40 -4.63
CA PRO A 32 -17.59 -3.83 -4.29
C PRO A 32 -17.93 -4.74 -5.49
N ALA A 33 -18.88 -4.31 -6.33
CA ALA A 33 -19.26 -5.04 -7.54
C ALA A 33 -18.16 -5.03 -8.61
N ALA A 34 -17.55 -3.86 -8.87
CA ALA A 34 -16.47 -3.73 -9.84
C ALA A 34 -15.21 -4.49 -9.38
N SER A 35 -14.87 -4.42 -8.10
CA SER A 35 -13.69 -5.10 -7.57
C SER A 35 -13.83 -6.62 -7.69
N ALA A 36 -14.99 -7.18 -7.34
CA ALA A 36 -15.23 -8.61 -7.47
C ALA A 36 -15.17 -9.07 -8.93
N ALA A 37 -15.77 -8.30 -9.85
CA ALA A 37 -15.73 -8.59 -11.28
C ALA A 37 -14.31 -8.55 -11.85
N ILE A 38 -13.49 -7.58 -11.43
CA ILE A 38 -12.09 -7.48 -11.87
C ILE A 38 -11.25 -8.63 -11.31
N GLU A 39 -11.37 -8.94 -10.01
CA GLU A 39 -10.63 -10.05 -9.39
C GLU A 39 -10.96 -11.39 -10.06
N GLN A 40 -12.25 -11.69 -10.25
CA GLN A 40 -12.70 -12.90 -10.93
C GLN A 40 -12.25 -12.93 -12.41
N GLY A 41 -12.36 -11.79 -13.10
CA GLY A 41 -11.93 -11.64 -14.49
C GLY A 41 -10.41 -11.81 -14.67
N MET A 42 -9.61 -11.45 -13.67
CA MET A 42 -8.17 -11.65 -13.68
C MET A 42 -7.80 -13.11 -13.38
N THR A 43 -8.44 -13.77 -12.41
CA THR A 43 -8.17 -15.19 -12.12
C THR A 43 -8.46 -16.13 -13.31
N SER A 44 -9.34 -15.72 -14.24
CA SER A 44 -9.59 -16.48 -15.47
C SER A 44 -8.43 -16.52 -16.47
N LEU A 45 -7.41 -15.66 -16.31
CA LEU A 45 -6.22 -15.67 -17.17
C LEU A 45 -5.21 -16.70 -16.68
N ALA A 46 -4.83 -17.64 -17.55
CA ALA A 46 -3.80 -18.62 -17.24
C ALA A 46 -2.47 -17.95 -16.85
N GLY A 47 -1.89 -18.38 -15.73
CA GLY A 47 -0.65 -17.82 -15.20
C GLY A 47 -0.84 -16.70 -14.17
N ILE A 48 -2.07 -16.31 -13.82
CA ILE A 48 -2.32 -15.42 -12.67
C ILE A 48 -2.41 -16.26 -11.39
N ASN A 49 -1.55 -15.94 -10.42
CA ASN A 49 -1.55 -16.61 -9.12
C ASN A 49 -2.47 -15.87 -8.15
N ILE A 50 -2.41 -14.54 -8.15
CA ILE A 50 -3.16 -13.67 -7.24
C ILE A 50 -3.49 -12.37 -7.98
N ALA A 51 -4.74 -11.93 -7.89
CA ALA A 51 -5.17 -10.58 -8.26
C ALA A 51 -6.13 -10.09 -7.18
N VAL A 52 -5.70 -9.09 -6.39
CA VAL A 52 -6.49 -8.57 -5.26
C VAL A 52 -6.52 -7.05 -5.31
N ILE A 53 -7.71 -6.50 -5.12
CA ILE A 53 -7.98 -5.07 -5.05
C ILE A 53 -8.12 -4.66 -3.59
N ASP A 54 -7.22 -3.79 -3.16
CA ASP A 54 -7.34 -3.04 -1.93
C ASP A 54 -8.18 -1.79 -2.17
N ARG A 55 -9.46 -1.88 -1.78
CA ARG A 55 -10.42 -0.78 -1.91
C ARG A 55 -10.13 0.40 -0.97
N GLY A 56 -9.46 0.15 0.16
CA GLY A 56 -9.10 1.20 1.11
C GLY A 56 -7.94 2.06 0.60
N TRP A 57 -7.05 1.46 -0.18
CA TRP A 57 -5.85 2.11 -0.73
C TRP A 57 -5.95 2.40 -2.22
N LEU A 58 -7.07 2.06 -2.86
CA LEU A 58 -7.33 2.23 -4.30
C LEU A 58 -6.26 1.55 -5.16
N ARG A 59 -5.88 0.32 -4.81
CA ARG A 59 -4.75 -0.38 -5.45
C ARG A 59 -5.12 -1.78 -5.85
N ILE A 60 -4.53 -2.26 -6.93
CA ILE A 60 -4.53 -3.68 -7.28
C ILE A 60 -3.12 -4.24 -7.24
N SER A 61 -2.97 -5.41 -6.62
CA SER A 61 -1.72 -6.17 -6.59
C SER A 61 -1.92 -7.47 -7.35
N ILE A 62 -1.10 -7.71 -8.36
CA ILE A 62 -1.20 -8.84 -9.27
C ILE A 62 0.11 -9.62 -9.24
N ARG A 63 0.04 -10.91 -8.90
CA ARG A 63 1.15 -11.86 -9.03
C ARG A 63 0.84 -12.84 -10.15
N PHE A 64 1.80 -13.03 -11.03
CA PHE A 64 1.66 -13.90 -12.19
C PHE A 64 2.97 -14.63 -12.49
N ASP A 65 2.85 -15.81 -13.08
CA ASP A 65 3.98 -16.59 -13.58
C ASP A 65 4.43 -16.05 -14.95
N GLN A 66 5.67 -15.61 -15.04
CA GLN A 66 6.25 -15.05 -16.25
C GLN A 66 6.49 -16.07 -17.35
N THR A 67 6.59 -17.34 -16.99
CA THR A 67 6.79 -18.43 -17.95
C THR A 67 5.52 -18.70 -18.74
N VAL A 68 4.35 -18.36 -18.17
CA VAL A 68 3.03 -18.59 -18.74
C VAL A 68 2.41 -17.30 -19.30
N CYS A 69 2.59 -16.17 -18.63
CA CYS A 69 1.95 -14.91 -18.99
C CYS A 69 2.90 -13.70 -18.85
N SER A 70 2.91 -12.85 -19.87
CA SER A 70 3.71 -11.62 -19.89
C SER A 70 2.98 -10.45 -19.21
N THR A 71 3.75 -9.47 -18.71
CA THR A 71 3.18 -8.23 -18.15
C THR A 71 2.22 -7.53 -19.11
N ALA A 72 2.50 -7.56 -20.41
CA ALA A 72 1.65 -6.95 -21.43
C ALA A 72 0.29 -7.67 -21.56
N GLN A 73 0.27 -9.01 -21.47
CA GLN A 73 -0.96 -9.79 -21.48
C GLN A 73 -1.80 -9.54 -20.22
N VAL A 74 -1.16 -9.49 -19.04
CA VAL A 74 -1.83 -9.12 -17.78
C VAL A 74 -2.46 -7.74 -17.87
N ALA A 75 -1.71 -6.75 -18.36
CA ALA A 75 -2.21 -5.39 -18.53
C ALA A 75 -3.38 -5.34 -19.53
N ARG A 76 -3.26 -5.96 -20.70
CA ARG A 76 -4.34 -6.02 -21.70
C ARG A 76 -5.60 -6.69 -21.15
N ARG A 77 -5.46 -7.76 -20.37
CA ARG A 77 -6.58 -8.42 -19.72
C ARG A 77 -7.28 -7.49 -18.74
N LEU A 78 -6.51 -6.83 -17.86
CA LEU A 78 -7.04 -5.86 -16.90
C LEU A 78 -7.82 -4.74 -17.61
N PHE A 79 -7.23 -4.14 -18.65
CA PHE A 79 -7.88 -3.06 -19.39
C PHE A 79 -9.14 -3.53 -20.14
N GLY A 80 -9.13 -4.74 -20.69
CA GLY A 80 -10.33 -5.31 -21.33
C GLY A 80 -11.47 -5.56 -20.34
N LEU A 81 -11.17 -5.77 -19.05
CA LEU A 81 -12.21 -5.91 -18.02
C LEU A 81 -12.93 -4.58 -17.75
N PHE A 82 -12.28 -3.44 -17.97
CA PHE A 82 -12.90 -2.12 -17.75
C PHE A 82 -14.05 -1.84 -18.71
N ASP A 83 -14.01 -2.39 -19.93
CA ASP A 83 -15.10 -2.29 -20.89
C ASP A 83 -16.31 -3.15 -20.51
N SER A 84 -16.10 -4.23 -19.74
CA SER A 84 -17.14 -5.15 -19.27
C SER A 84 -17.65 -4.86 -17.87
N LEU A 85 -17.24 -3.75 -17.26
CA LEU A 85 -17.68 -3.41 -15.91
C LEU A 85 -19.19 -3.10 -15.92
N PRO A 86 -19.94 -3.60 -14.92
CA PRO A 86 -21.31 -3.18 -14.75
C PRO A 86 -21.32 -1.66 -14.61
N ALA A 87 -22.10 -0.98 -15.45
CA ALA A 87 -22.34 0.44 -15.27
C ALA A 87 -22.85 0.67 -13.83
N PRO A 88 -22.53 1.81 -13.20
CA PRO A 88 -23.22 2.22 -11.99
C PRO A 88 -24.66 2.57 -12.37
N SER A 89 -25.48 1.54 -12.59
CA SER A 89 -26.90 1.66 -12.83
C SER A 89 -27.64 1.12 -11.62
N ALA A 90 -28.72 1.83 -11.33
CA ALA A 90 -29.64 1.66 -10.23
C ALA A 90 -30.03 0.20 -9.98
N GLU A 91 -30.31 -0.07 -8.71
CA GLU A 91 -31.21 -1.10 -8.19
C GLU A 91 -31.37 -2.38 -9.02
N PRO A 92 -30.88 -3.52 -8.54
CA PRO A 92 -31.52 -4.78 -8.85
C PRO A 92 -32.77 -4.91 -7.98
N GLU A 93 -33.94 -4.70 -8.58
CA GLU A 93 -35.17 -5.35 -8.13
C GLU A 93 -34.92 -6.86 -8.16
N VAL A 94 -34.74 -7.46 -6.98
CA VAL A 94 -35.07 -8.86 -6.75
C VAL A 94 -35.75 -8.95 -5.39
N THR A 95 -37.07 -9.12 -5.46
CA THR A 95 -38.00 -9.80 -4.55
C THR A 95 -37.55 -10.02 -3.10
N ALA A 96 -38.36 -9.45 -2.21
CA ALA A 96 -38.34 -9.59 -0.76
C ALA A 96 -38.11 -11.03 -0.26
N ALA A 97 -37.05 -11.17 0.53
CA ALA A 97 -37.00 -12.05 1.69
C ALA A 97 -36.32 -11.26 2.83
N GLU A 98 -36.76 -11.50 4.05
CA GLU A 98 -36.60 -10.70 5.28
C GLU A 98 -35.14 -10.35 5.66
N PRO A 99 -34.92 -9.25 6.42
CA PRO A 99 -33.59 -8.74 6.70
C PRO A 99 -32.95 -9.51 7.86
N GLU A 100 -32.16 -10.54 7.55
CA GLU A 100 -31.18 -11.03 8.51
C GLU A 100 -29.96 -10.11 8.54
N GLN A 101 -29.77 -9.52 9.70
CA GLN A 101 -28.67 -8.63 10.06
C GLN A 101 -27.32 -9.32 9.89
N THR A 102 -26.70 -9.24 8.71
CA THR A 102 -25.31 -9.67 8.52
C THR A 102 -24.33 -8.56 8.90
N THR A 103 -24.18 -8.32 10.20
CA THR A 103 -23.02 -7.63 10.80
C THR A 103 -21.81 -8.57 10.99
N ASN A 104 -21.89 -9.81 10.49
CA ASN A 104 -20.95 -10.89 10.76
C ASN A 104 -19.86 -11.10 9.68
N GLY A 105 -19.56 -10.12 8.83
CA GLY A 105 -18.53 -10.25 7.79
C GLY A 105 -17.11 -9.85 8.24
N LEU A 106 -17.00 -8.79 9.05
CA LEU A 106 -15.71 -8.33 9.60
C LEU A 106 -15.40 -8.92 10.97
N GLN A 107 -16.41 -9.28 11.75
CA GLN A 107 -16.24 -9.86 13.09
C GLN A 107 -15.44 -11.17 13.07
N PRO A 108 -15.71 -12.18 12.22
CA PRO A 108 -14.95 -13.43 12.26
C PRO A 108 -13.51 -13.27 11.77
N LEU A 109 -13.24 -12.26 10.95
CA LEU A 109 -11.88 -11.91 10.51
C LEU A 109 -11.13 -11.12 11.58
N LEU A 110 -11.79 -10.16 12.22
CA LEU A 110 -11.26 -9.43 13.37
C LEU A 110 -11.07 -10.35 14.57
N ASP A 111 -11.91 -11.36 14.75
CA ASP A 111 -11.79 -12.38 15.81
C ASP A 111 -10.67 -13.35 15.49
N LYS A 112 -10.44 -13.71 14.23
CA LYS A 112 -9.23 -14.46 13.82
C LYS A 112 -7.95 -13.64 14.02
N PHE A 113 -7.97 -12.36 13.67
CA PHE A 113 -6.82 -11.47 13.90
C PHE A 113 -6.60 -11.21 15.39
N LYS A 114 -7.67 -11.01 16.17
CA LYS A 114 -7.59 -10.89 17.63
C LYS A 114 -7.13 -12.19 18.25
N ALA A 115 -7.55 -13.36 17.77
CA ALA A 115 -7.08 -14.66 18.28
C ALA A 115 -5.58 -14.89 18.01
N VAL A 116 -5.08 -14.41 16.86
CA VAL A 116 -3.64 -14.43 16.54
C VAL A 116 -2.85 -13.37 17.33
N LEU A 117 -3.50 -12.28 17.74
CA LEU A 117 -2.89 -11.17 18.48
C LEU A 117 -3.11 -11.23 20.00
N THR A 118 -4.00 -12.08 20.50
CA THR A 118 -4.08 -12.40 21.93
C THR A 118 -2.83 -13.18 22.29
N PRO A 119 -2.03 -12.71 23.25
CA PRO A 119 -0.92 -13.48 23.75
C PRO A 119 -1.51 -14.71 24.42
N ALA A 120 -1.33 -15.89 23.81
CA ALA A 120 -1.50 -17.13 24.53
C ALA A 120 -0.58 -17.05 25.74
N VAL A 121 -1.22 -17.00 26.90
CA VAL A 121 -0.60 -17.11 28.21
C VAL A 121 0.32 -18.34 28.19
N GLU A 122 1.56 -18.10 28.59
CA GLU A 122 2.65 -19.06 28.81
C GLU A 122 3.19 -19.79 27.57
N ALA A 123 4.04 -19.09 26.81
CA ALA A 123 4.99 -19.76 25.91
C ALA A 123 6.00 -20.57 26.76
N PRO A 124 6.23 -21.87 26.45
CA PRO A 124 7.19 -22.69 27.19
C PRO A 124 8.60 -22.10 27.09
N ALA A 125 9.31 -22.12 28.22
CA ALA A 125 10.68 -21.62 28.33
C ALA A 125 11.60 -22.34 27.32
N GLY A 126 11.94 -21.65 26.23
CA GLY A 126 12.83 -22.16 25.17
C GLY A 126 12.42 -21.85 23.74
N SER A 127 11.22 -21.30 23.48
CA SER A 127 10.78 -21.02 22.10
C SER A 127 11.40 -19.73 21.51
N LEU A 128 11.65 -19.74 20.19
CA LEU A 128 12.16 -18.59 19.42
C LEU A 128 11.27 -17.35 19.54
N GLN A 129 9.97 -17.53 19.82
CA GLN A 129 9.05 -16.43 20.12
C GLN A 129 9.48 -15.63 21.35
N ALA A 130 9.94 -16.28 22.43
CA ALA A 130 10.41 -15.59 23.63
C ALA A 130 11.68 -14.75 23.39
N LYS A 131 12.49 -15.10 22.37
CA LYS A 131 13.66 -14.30 21.96
C LYS A 131 13.30 -13.15 21.04
N ILE A 132 12.25 -13.31 20.22
CA ILE A 132 11.81 -12.29 19.25
C ILE A 132 10.89 -11.26 19.92
N GLN A 133 10.13 -11.64 20.95
CA GLN A 133 9.21 -10.78 21.68
C GLN A 133 9.87 -9.51 22.29
N PRO A 134 11.04 -9.57 22.96
CA PRO A 134 11.74 -8.37 23.42
C PRO A 134 12.30 -7.53 22.26
N ILE A 135 12.69 -8.16 21.15
CA ILE A 135 13.18 -7.45 19.95
C ILE A 135 12.04 -6.70 19.26
N LEU A 136 10.87 -7.31 19.16
CA LEU A 136 9.67 -6.70 18.58
C LEU A 136 9.13 -5.57 19.48
N ALA A 137 9.12 -5.79 20.81
CA ALA A 137 8.73 -4.76 21.78
C ALA A 137 9.70 -3.57 21.77
N SER A 138 11.00 -3.82 21.60
CA SER A 138 12.03 -2.78 21.48
C SER A 138 11.97 -2.06 20.11
N ALA A 139 11.68 -2.77 19.01
CA ALA A 139 11.54 -2.20 17.67
C ALA A 139 10.22 -1.44 17.46
N LEU A 140 9.17 -1.79 18.20
CA LEU A 140 7.88 -1.08 18.24
C LEU A 140 7.82 0.00 19.33
N THR A 141 8.93 0.30 19.98
CA THR A 141 8.99 1.44 20.90
C THR A 141 8.87 2.73 20.11
N GLU A 142 8.10 3.70 20.60
CA GLU A 142 7.86 5.01 19.94
C GLU A 142 9.16 5.66 19.43
N LYS A 143 10.24 5.59 20.22
CA LYS A 143 11.57 6.10 19.84
C LYS A 143 12.19 5.36 18.65
N ALA A 144 12.02 4.05 18.53
CA ALA A 144 12.55 3.25 17.42
C ALA A 144 11.77 3.54 16.13
N ILE A 145 10.45 3.68 16.23
CA ILE A 145 9.58 4.05 15.11
C ILE A 145 9.93 5.47 14.62
N ILE A 146 10.07 6.45 15.52
CA ILE A 146 10.44 7.83 15.14
C ILE A 146 11.82 7.88 14.50
N ASN A 147 12.81 7.15 15.05
CA ASN A 147 14.15 7.10 14.45
C ASN A 147 14.10 6.45 13.05
N PHE A 148 13.34 5.37 12.88
CA PHE A 148 13.16 4.70 11.59
C PHE A 148 12.51 5.63 10.54
N PHE A 149 11.43 6.33 10.89
CA PHE A 149 10.80 7.29 9.99
C PHE A 149 11.71 8.47 9.68
N ASN A 150 12.47 8.96 10.67
CA ASN A 150 13.44 10.02 10.43
C ASN A 150 14.53 9.59 9.44
N ASP A 151 15.08 8.38 9.61
CA ASP A 151 16.11 7.87 8.71
C ASP A 151 15.53 7.63 7.31
N LEU A 152 14.30 7.10 7.21
CA LEU A 152 13.59 6.92 5.94
C LEU A 152 13.38 8.26 5.21
N VAL A 153 12.94 9.29 5.93
CA VAL A 153 12.74 10.64 5.38
C VAL A 153 14.07 11.25 4.94
N ALA A 154 15.14 11.09 5.74
CA ALA A 154 16.48 11.56 5.38
C ALA A 154 16.99 10.87 4.11
N PHE A 155 16.89 9.54 4.02
CA PHE A 155 17.25 8.79 2.82
C PHE A 155 16.41 9.20 1.60
N TYR A 156 15.11 9.42 1.79
CA TYR A 156 14.22 9.88 0.73
C TYR A 156 14.59 11.27 0.23
N LEU A 157 14.83 12.23 1.12
CA LEU A 157 15.21 13.59 0.77
C LEU A 157 16.55 13.64 0.04
N ILE A 158 17.53 12.87 0.51
CA ILE A 158 18.85 12.73 -0.16
C ILE A 158 18.66 12.16 -1.55
N LYS A 159 17.92 11.06 -1.70
CA LYS A 159 17.67 10.42 -3.00
C LYS A 159 16.93 11.35 -3.96
N ALA A 160 15.87 12.00 -3.50
CA ALA A 160 15.02 12.87 -4.30
C ALA A 160 15.76 14.13 -4.78
N HIS A 161 16.63 14.69 -3.94
CA HIS A 161 17.37 15.91 -4.26
C HIS A 161 18.82 15.64 -4.67
N TRP A 162 19.23 14.37 -4.85
CA TRP A 162 20.63 14.00 -5.10
C TRP A 162 21.23 14.76 -6.28
N ASP A 163 20.48 14.91 -7.36
CA ASP A 163 20.95 15.60 -8.57
C ASP A 163 21.14 17.11 -8.34
N LEU A 164 20.24 17.75 -7.58
CA LEU A 164 20.35 19.15 -7.17
C LEU A 164 21.48 19.38 -6.18
N ILE A 165 21.64 18.46 -5.22
CA ILE A 165 22.69 18.52 -4.20
C ILE A 165 24.05 18.44 -4.88
N THR A 166 24.28 17.43 -5.72
CA THR A 166 25.59 17.17 -6.33
C THR A 166 25.94 18.18 -7.44
N LYS A 167 25.00 18.52 -8.31
CA LYS A 167 25.28 19.37 -9.48
C LYS A 167 25.21 20.87 -9.19
N ARG A 168 24.47 21.28 -8.16
CA ARG A 168 24.14 22.69 -7.96
C ARG A 168 24.52 23.20 -6.57
N TRP A 169 24.06 22.53 -5.52
CA TRP A 169 24.28 23.03 -4.15
C TRP A 169 25.72 22.80 -3.67
N LEU A 170 26.35 21.69 -4.05
CA LEU A 170 27.74 21.40 -3.68
C LEU A 170 28.73 22.27 -4.47
N GLN A 171 28.43 22.56 -5.74
CA GLN A 171 29.27 23.42 -6.58
C GLN A 171 29.16 24.91 -6.17
N GLN A 172 27.98 25.36 -5.77
CA GLN A 172 27.74 26.76 -5.36
C GLN A 172 26.99 26.83 -4.02
N PRO A 173 27.68 26.54 -2.91
CA PRO A 173 27.03 26.44 -1.59
C PRO A 173 26.46 27.78 -1.10
N LEU A 174 27.14 28.90 -1.37
CA LEU A 174 26.70 30.23 -0.94
C LEU A 174 25.50 30.75 -1.75
N ALA A 175 25.45 30.45 -3.05
CA ALA A 175 24.31 30.81 -3.91
C ALA A 175 23.04 30.04 -3.52
N HIS A 176 23.20 28.84 -2.95
CA HIS A 176 22.11 28.00 -2.44
C HIS A 176 22.00 28.01 -0.91
N SER A 177 22.44 29.09 -0.28
CA SER A 177 22.41 29.28 1.18
C SER A 177 21.01 29.10 1.78
N ASN A 178 19.96 29.57 1.11
CA ASN A 178 18.58 29.38 1.56
C ASN A 178 18.20 27.88 1.65
N ALA A 179 18.56 27.09 0.65
CA ALA A 179 18.26 25.65 0.63
C ALA A 179 19.05 24.89 1.71
N TRP A 180 20.31 25.28 1.92
CA TRP A 180 21.12 24.78 3.02
C TRP A 180 20.52 25.18 4.39
N MET A 181 20.10 26.43 4.56
CA MET A 181 19.49 26.90 5.80
C MET A 181 18.19 26.15 6.10
N THR A 182 17.33 25.92 5.11
CA THR A 182 16.12 25.10 5.27
C THR A 182 16.45 23.68 5.68
N THR A 183 17.46 23.06 5.06
CA THR A 183 17.90 21.70 5.39
C THR A 183 18.39 21.63 6.84
N PHE A 184 19.27 22.56 7.25
CA PHE A 184 19.75 22.65 8.64
C PHE A 184 18.63 22.95 9.63
N TYR A 185 17.68 23.82 9.27
CA TYR A 185 16.54 24.17 10.10
C TYR A 185 15.60 22.99 10.34
N LEU A 186 15.30 22.20 9.29
CA LEU A 186 14.49 21.00 9.42
C LEU A 186 15.17 19.94 10.29
N VAL A 187 16.48 19.72 10.10
CA VAL A 187 17.26 18.81 10.96
C VAL A 187 17.28 19.30 12.41
N PHE A 188 17.47 20.61 12.62
CA PHE A 188 17.43 21.21 13.95
C PHE A 188 16.07 21.06 14.62
N LEU A 189 14.97 21.35 13.92
CA LEU A 189 13.61 21.17 14.44
C LEU A 189 13.37 19.72 14.85
N LEU A 190 13.85 18.77 14.05
CA LEU A 190 13.70 17.35 14.33
C LEU A 190 14.51 16.91 15.56
N VAL A 191 15.77 17.36 15.69
CA VAL A 191 16.59 17.11 16.89
C VAL A 191 15.97 17.76 18.13
N ARG A 192 15.46 19.00 18.00
CA ARG A 192 14.77 19.71 19.08
C ARG A 192 13.51 18.98 19.52
N TYR A 193 12.67 18.57 18.58
CA TYR A 193 11.46 17.78 18.85
C TYR A 193 11.81 16.50 19.61
N ARG A 194 12.87 15.77 19.19
CA ARG A 194 13.36 14.58 19.91
C ARG A 194 13.79 14.91 21.35
N LYS A 195 14.51 16.02 21.57
CA LYS A 195 14.93 16.45 22.91
C LYS A 195 13.76 16.87 23.80
N THR A 196 12.74 17.52 23.24
CA THR A 196 11.55 17.94 24.01
C THR A 196 10.69 16.75 24.44
N ASN A 197 10.53 15.73 23.59
CA ASN A 197 9.84 14.50 23.94
C ASN A 197 10.61 13.61 24.93
N LEU A 198 11.92 13.81 25.07
CA LEU A 198 12.72 13.11 26.10
C LEU A 198 12.56 13.69 27.52
N LYS A 199 12.02 14.91 27.66
CA LYS A 199 11.86 15.61 28.94
C LYS A 199 10.45 15.52 29.54
N LYS A 200 9.50 14.93 28.81
CA LYS A 200 8.18 14.54 29.32
C LYS A 200 8.22 13.07 29.70
#